data_AF-A0AAW0SUT7-F1
#
_entry.id   AF-A0AAW0SUT7-F1
#
_cell.length_a   1.000
_cell.length_b   1.000
_cell.length_c   1.000
_cell.angle_alpha   90.00
_cell.angle_beta   90.00
_cell.angle_gamma   90.00
#
_symmetry.space_group_name_H-M   'P 1'
#
loop_
_entity.id
_entity.type
_entity.pdbx_description
1 polymer ?
#
loop_
_entity_poly.entity_id
_entity_poly.type
_entity_poly.pdbx_seq_one_letter_code
_entity_poly.pdbx_strand_id
1 'polypeptide(L)'
;MPLCRYCVKQFLKAGKESGSRSGYCPLDLFSGNVDRMRRAVDNLILAPQNNFKVFVDGQPVDETQPFHYLRDTIIAALTFTFSNTTTTSTTSTISTTTTSTTTATTTGRLSERSPLGRILAFQSLDRLGVFRASQLYLTLCDLLGSPEAVDEALCDLSAWPSPALGLVMASEQQGEVGEMGDLGVEEMVRLLQSYLLSTTAKDLSLMILLSGPHYSPAPQQPAGSSPFIVSGKDGSWFQCQVTGVDIVAKPTSKILKHQRDYERLRDVLADLRTRQEEPPCCRH
;
A
#
# COMPACT_ATOMS: atom_id res chain seq x y z
N MET A 1 -8.19 -14.43 6.50
CA MET A 1 -8.92 -13.63 7.51
C MET A 1 -10.00 -12.88 6.75
N PRO A 2 -11.30 -13.09 7.03
CA PRO A 2 -12.39 -12.53 6.22
C PRO A 2 -12.62 -11.03 6.45
N LEU A 3 -11.91 -10.43 7.40
CA LEU A 3 -12.04 -9.03 7.80
C LEU A 3 -10.71 -8.30 7.64
N CYS A 4 -10.76 -6.98 7.47
CA CYS A 4 -9.57 -6.14 7.34
C CYS A 4 -8.68 -6.23 8.59
N ARG A 5 -7.41 -6.65 8.42
CA ARG A 5 -6.44 -6.78 9.51
C ARG A 5 -6.29 -5.50 10.34
N TYR A 6 -6.29 -4.33 9.69
CA TYR A 6 -6.19 -3.04 10.37
C TYR A 6 -7.40 -2.79 11.28
N CYS A 7 -8.63 -2.97 10.76
CA CYS A 7 -9.84 -2.74 11.54
C CYS A 7 -9.93 -3.68 12.74
N VAL A 8 -9.54 -4.95 12.60
CA VAL A 8 -9.46 -5.90 13.73
C VAL A 8 -8.43 -5.45 14.76
N LYS A 9 -7.25 -5.00 14.32
CA LYS A 9 -6.18 -4.52 15.20
C LYS A 9 -6.60 -3.31 16.05
N GLN A 10 -7.54 -2.48 15.59
CA GLN A 10 -8.07 -1.36 16.40
C GLN A 10 -8.75 -1.83 17.69
N PHE A 11 -9.32 -3.05 17.73
CA PHE A 11 -9.90 -3.61 18.96
C PHE A 11 -8.85 -4.03 19.99
N LEU A 12 -7.60 -4.33 19.56
CA LEU A 12 -6.49 -4.55 20.48
C LEU A 12 -5.95 -3.26 21.10
N LYS A 13 -6.08 -2.13 20.38
CA LYS A 13 -5.57 -0.82 20.82
C LYS A 13 -6.46 -0.14 21.85
N ALA A 14 -7.76 -0.42 21.81
CA ALA A 14 -8.80 0.25 22.60
C ALA A 14 -8.69 0.07 24.13
N GLY A 15 -7.66 -0.61 24.64
CA GLY A 15 -7.32 -0.68 26.07
C GLY A 15 -5.90 -0.22 26.44
N LYS A 16 -5.09 0.30 25.49
CA LYS A 16 -3.69 0.68 25.73
C LYS A 16 -3.31 2.11 25.27
N GLU A 17 -4.00 2.66 24.27
CA GLU A 17 -3.79 4.02 23.77
C GLU A 17 -5.08 4.83 24.01
N SER A 18 -5.00 6.00 24.64
CA SER A 18 -6.14 6.83 25.09
C SER A 18 -7.02 7.45 23.98
N GLY A 19 -7.03 6.87 22.79
CA GLY A 19 -7.77 7.38 21.62
C GLY A 19 -8.97 6.52 21.24
N SER A 20 -9.98 7.15 20.64
CA SER A 20 -11.09 6.43 19.99
C SER A 20 -10.58 5.54 18.85
N ARG A 21 -11.30 4.43 18.61
CA ARG A 21 -11.05 3.52 17.48
C ARG A 21 -11.13 4.31 16.17
N SER A 22 -10.11 4.20 15.32
CA SER A 22 -10.14 4.86 14.01
C SER A 22 -11.17 4.18 13.10
N GLY A 23 -11.98 4.99 12.40
CA GLY A 23 -12.88 4.51 11.34
C GLY A 23 -12.16 4.27 10.00
N TYR A 24 -10.85 4.52 9.92
CA TYR A 24 -10.06 4.34 8.71
C TYR A 24 -10.02 2.87 8.30
N CYS A 25 -10.27 2.61 7.01
CA CYS A 25 -10.16 1.29 6.41
C CYS A 25 -9.21 1.33 5.20
N PRO A 26 -8.10 0.58 5.23
CA PRO A 26 -7.22 0.43 4.07
C PRO A 26 -7.95 -0.13 2.84
N LEU A 27 -8.92 -1.03 3.01
CA LEU A 27 -9.68 -1.58 1.87
C LEU A 27 -10.50 -0.52 1.15
N ASP A 28 -10.92 0.54 1.86
CA ASP A 28 -11.63 1.67 1.28
C ASP A 28 -10.66 2.62 0.56
N LEU A 29 -9.48 2.90 1.14
CA LEU A 29 -8.45 3.73 0.52
C LEU A 29 -7.91 3.08 -0.76
N PHE A 30 -7.65 1.78 -0.75
CA PHE A 30 -7.13 1.04 -1.90
C PHE A 30 -8.22 0.56 -2.87
N SER A 31 -9.47 0.96 -2.66
CA SER A 31 -10.60 0.45 -3.45
C SER A 31 -10.64 0.93 -4.90
N GLY A 32 -10.05 2.09 -5.21
CA GLY A 32 -10.26 2.78 -6.50
C GLY A 32 -11.67 3.37 -6.68
N ASN A 33 -12.58 3.18 -5.72
CA ASN A 33 -13.90 3.78 -5.67
C ASN A 33 -13.82 5.11 -4.90
N VAL A 34 -14.12 6.22 -5.58
CA VAL A 34 -13.91 7.57 -5.02
C VAL A 34 -14.67 7.80 -3.72
N ASP A 35 -15.88 7.28 -3.56
CA ASP A 35 -16.67 7.51 -2.34
C ASP A 35 -16.12 6.72 -1.16
N ARG A 36 -15.64 5.49 -1.39
CA ARG A 36 -14.91 4.71 -0.38
C ARG A 36 -13.60 5.40 0.00
N MET A 37 -12.85 5.87 -0.99
CA MET A 37 -11.60 6.59 -0.75
C MET A 37 -11.81 7.88 0.04
N ARG A 38 -12.86 8.66 -0.25
CA ARG A 38 -13.27 9.83 0.54
C ARG A 38 -13.53 9.45 1.99
N ARG A 39 -14.34 8.42 2.24
CA ARG A 39 -14.57 7.92 3.61
C ARG A 39 -13.28 7.53 4.31
N ALA A 40 -12.35 6.88 3.62
CA ALA A 40 -11.07 6.49 4.20
C ALA A 40 -10.24 7.72 4.60
N VAL A 41 -10.13 8.71 3.72
CA VAL A 41 -9.38 9.96 3.98
C VAL A 41 -10.06 10.82 5.06
N ASP A 42 -11.39 10.91 5.07
CA ASP A 42 -12.15 11.58 6.14
C ASP A 42 -11.81 10.98 7.51
N ASN A 43 -11.80 9.65 7.61
CA ASN A 43 -11.48 8.97 8.87
C ASN A 43 -10.01 9.11 9.27
N LEU A 44 -9.07 9.22 8.31
CA LEU A 44 -7.68 9.55 8.59
C LEU A 44 -7.54 10.96 9.15
N ILE A 45 -8.30 11.92 8.63
CA ILE A 45 -8.28 13.31 9.08
C ILE A 45 -8.95 13.47 10.45
N LEU A 46 -10.05 12.74 10.70
CA LEU A 46 -10.79 12.80 11.97
C LEU A 46 -10.05 12.08 13.12
N ALA A 47 -9.44 10.93 12.85
CA ALA A 47 -8.71 10.13 13.84
C ALA A 47 -7.34 9.69 13.28
N PRO A 48 -6.35 10.59 13.23
CA PRO A 48 -5.06 10.36 12.57
C PRO A 48 -4.27 9.20 13.15
N GLN A 49 -4.28 9.09 14.49
CA GLN A 49 -3.41 8.18 15.23
C GLN A 49 -1.96 8.26 14.68
N ASN A 50 -1.38 7.13 14.29
CA ASN A 50 -0.08 7.05 13.64
C ASN A 50 -0.16 6.88 12.12
N ASN A 51 -1.34 7.06 11.50
CA ASN A 51 -1.58 6.78 10.07
C ASN A 51 -1.71 8.05 9.22
N PHE A 52 -1.91 9.21 9.83
CA PHE A 52 -1.96 10.49 9.15
C PHE A 52 -1.23 11.55 9.97
N LYS A 53 -0.43 12.38 9.31
CA LYS A 53 0.30 13.50 9.90
C LYS A 53 0.32 14.62 8.88
N VAL A 54 0.19 15.85 9.35
CA VAL A 54 0.26 17.04 8.51
C VAL A 54 1.45 17.88 8.96
N PHE A 55 2.13 18.48 7.99
CA PHE A 55 3.23 19.41 8.23
C PHE A 55 2.96 20.68 7.42
N VAL A 56 3.18 21.84 8.04
CA VAL A 56 3.13 23.15 7.38
C VAL A 56 4.51 23.77 7.48
N ASP A 57 5.12 24.08 6.34
CA ASP A 57 6.49 24.60 6.25
C ASP A 57 7.51 23.75 7.04
N GLY A 58 7.32 22.42 7.00
CA GLY A 58 8.16 21.45 7.68
C GLY A 58 7.88 21.27 9.17
N GLN A 59 6.96 22.03 9.76
CA GLN A 59 6.56 21.89 11.16
C GLN A 59 5.33 21.00 11.30
N PRO A 60 5.34 20.00 12.21
CA PRO A 60 4.16 19.17 12.45
C PRO A 60 3.03 20.01 13.05
N VAL A 61 1.80 19.70 12.66
CA VAL A 61 0.59 20.28 13.27
C VAL A 61 -0.15 19.23 14.09
N ASP A 62 -0.70 19.63 15.24
CA ASP A 62 -1.39 18.72 16.14
C ASP A 62 -2.82 18.40 15.67
N GLU A 63 -3.52 19.40 15.12
CA GLU A 63 -4.90 19.26 14.63
C GLU A 63 -4.93 19.10 13.10
N THR A 64 -5.56 18.03 12.64
CA THR A 64 -5.65 17.68 11.22
C THR A 64 -6.98 18.07 10.59
N GLN A 65 -8.03 18.26 11.39
CA GLN A 65 -9.39 18.57 10.96
C GLN A 65 -9.47 19.85 10.09
N PRO A 66 -8.71 20.93 10.35
CA PRO A 66 -8.69 22.10 9.48
C PRO A 66 -8.26 21.81 8.03
N PHE A 67 -7.56 20.69 7.79
CA PHE A 67 -7.09 20.27 6.47
C PHE A 67 -8.08 19.39 5.70
N HIS A 68 -9.32 19.23 6.20
CA HIS A 68 -10.37 18.45 5.53
C HIS A 68 -10.66 18.92 4.08
N TYR A 69 -10.45 20.20 3.78
CA TYR A 69 -10.60 20.74 2.43
C TYR A 69 -9.63 20.09 1.41
N LEU A 70 -8.52 19.50 1.85
CA LEU A 70 -7.55 18.81 1.00
C LEU A 70 -7.93 17.37 0.63
N ARG A 71 -9.04 16.83 1.14
CA ARG A 71 -9.42 15.43 0.92
C ARG A 71 -9.38 14.99 -0.54
N ASP A 72 -10.04 15.75 -1.41
CA ASP A 72 -10.12 15.40 -2.83
C ASP A 72 -8.76 15.60 -3.52
N THR A 73 -7.95 16.57 -3.06
CA THR A 73 -6.56 16.78 -3.50
C THR A 73 -5.67 15.59 -3.12
N ILE A 74 -5.79 15.08 -1.90
CA ILE A 74 -5.07 13.90 -1.41
C ILE A 74 -5.42 12.68 -2.27
N ILE A 75 -6.71 12.45 -2.53
CA ILE A 75 -7.15 11.33 -3.39
C ILE A 75 -6.56 11.47 -4.79
N ALA A 76 -6.70 12.65 -5.40
CA ALA A 76 -6.17 12.90 -6.73
C ALA A 76 -4.65 12.67 -6.82
N ALA A 77 -3.89 13.12 -5.82
CA ALA A 77 -2.46 12.88 -5.71
C ALA A 77 -2.12 11.39 -5.62
N LEU A 78 -2.86 10.65 -4.78
CA LEU A 78 -2.68 9.21 -4.56
C LEU A 78 -3.09 8.34 -5.75
N THR A 79 -3.96 8.85 -6.63
CA THR A 79 -4.44 8.16 -7.84
C THR A 79 -3.82 8.69 -9.14
N PHE A 80 -2.95 9.70 -9.06
CA PHE A 80 -2.34 10.30 -10.24
C PHE A 80 -1.58 9.25 -11.05
N THR A 81 -1.85 9.15 -12.35
CA THR A 81 -1.26 8.15 -13.23
C THR A 81 -0.02 8.72 -13.92
N PHE A 82 1.15 8.15 -13.63
CA PHE A 82 2.40 8.54 -14.29
C PHE A 82 2.54 7.90 -15.68
N SER A 83 3.18 8.62 -16.60
CA SER A 83 3.46 8.15 -17.96
C SER A 83 4.75 7.34 -17.99
N ASN A 84 4.82 6.30 -18.84
CA ASN A 84 6.08 5.62 -19.10
C ASN A 84 6.90 6.48 -20.09
N THR A 85 8.11 6.89 -19.74
CA THR A 85 9.07 7.51 -20.66
C THR A 85 9.82 6.50 -21.54
N THR A 86 9.49 5.22 -21.49
CA THR A 86 10.12 4.20 -22.33
C THR A 86 9.39 4.07 -23.67
N THR A 87 9.43 5.12 -24.49
CA THR A 87 9.25 4.98 -25.93
C THR A 87 10.63 5.02 -26.56
N THR A 88 11.22 3.84 -26.78
CA THR A 88 12.27 3.71 -27.78
C THR A 88 11.66 4.15 -29.10
N SER A 89 12.23 5.21 -29.69
CA SER A 89 11.78 5.84 -30.92
C SER A 89 11.36 4.81 -31.98
N THR A 90 10.07 4.79 -32.31
CA THR A 90 9.65 4.40 -33.66
C THR A 90 8.54 5.34 -34.05
N THR A 91 8.87 6.18 -35.02
CA THR A 91 8.03 7.20 -35.65
C THR A 91 6.65 6.64 -35.97
N SER A 92 5.61 7.21 -35.36
CA SER A 92 4.31 7.33 -36.01
C SER A 92 3.56 8.51 -35.42
N THR A 93 3.44 9.51 -36.28
CA THR A 93 2.54 10.64 -36.27
C THR A 93 1.13 10.20 -35.88
N ILE A 94 0.57 10.81 -34.85
CA ILE A 94 -0.77 11.42 -34.82
C ILE A 94 -0.85 12.25 -33.54
N SER A 95 -0.98 13.56 -33.71
CA SER A 95 -1.40 14.48 -32.66
C SER A 95 -2.75 14.09 -32.12
N THR A 96 -2.85 13.95 -30.80
CA THR A 96 -4.11 14.22 -30.11
C THR A 96 -3.80 14.87 -28.78
N THR A 97 -4.21 16.13 -28.68
CA THR A 97 -4.20 16.96 -27.48
C THR A 97 -5.01 16.24 -26.41
N THR A 98 -4.34 15.46 -25.56
CA THR A 98 -5.00 14.76 -24.47
C THR A 98 -4.90 15.66 -23.26
N THR A 99 -5.92 16.49 -23.06
CA THR A 99 -6.18 17.14 -21.79
C THR A 99 -6.22 16.02 -20.75
N SER A 100 -5.19 15.94 -19.90
CA SER A 100 -5.12 14.98 -18.80
C SER A 100 -6.09 15.44 -17.71
N THR A 101 -7.39 15.38 -18.02
CA THR A 101 -8.43 15.50 -17.03
C THR A 101 -8.28 14.29 -16.13
N THR A 102 -8.05 14.54 -14.83
CA THR A 102 -8.19 13.60 -13.71
C THR A 102 -9.61 13.01 -13.77
N THR A 103 -9.83 12.08 -14.68
CA THR A 103 -11.06 11.32 -14.79
C THR A 103 -10.98 10.29 -13.69
N ALA A 104 -11.78 10.53 -12.65
CA ALA A 104 -12.10 9.54 -11.64
C ALA A 104 -12.29 8.18 -12.34
N THR A 105 -11.58 7.16 -11.88
CA THR A 105 -11.62 5.79 -12.42
C THR A 105 -13.04 5.25 -12.37
N THR A 106 -13.80 5.41 -13.45
CA THR A 106 -15.17 4.90 -13.62
C THR A 106 -15.24 3.37 -13.49
N THR A 107 -14.09 2.70 -13.57
CA THR A 107 -13.93 1.25 -13.45
C THR A 107 -13.80 0.76 -12.00
N GLY A 108 -13.69 1.67 -11.01
CA GLY A 108 -13.51 1.28 -9.61
C GLY A 108 -12.22 0.49 -9.35
N ARG A 109 -11.21 0.58 -10.22
CA ARG A 109 -9.90 -0.09 -10.07
C ARG A 109 -8.79 0.95 -10.13
N LEU A 110 -7.82 0.85 -9.22
CA LEU A 110 -6.63 1.69 -9.22
C LEU A 110 -5.75 1.39 -10.43
N SER A 111 -5.27 2.44 -11.09
CA SER A 111 -4.21 2.33 -12.11
C SER A 111 -2.93 1.80 -11.47
N GLU A 112 -2.32 0.76 -12.04
CA GLU A 112 -1.03 0.21 -11.59
C GLU A 112 0.12 1.21 -11.68
N ARG A 113 -0.09 2.33 -12.38
CA ARG A 113 0.87 3.44 -12.49
C ARG A 113 0.61 4.56 -11.49
N SER A 114 -0.45 4.46 -10.67
CA SER A 114 -0.70 5.39 -9.58
C SER A 114 0.08 5.03 -8.31
N PRO A 115 0.37 5.99 -7.41
CA PRO A 115 1.01 5.69 -6.13
C PRO A 115 0.36 4.51 -5.38
N LEU A 116 -0.97 4.57 -5.18
CA LEU A 116 -1.69 3.49 -4.49
C LEU A 116 -1.71 2.19 -5.29
N GLY A 117 -1.88 2.25 -6.61
CA GLY A 117 -1.89 1.04 -7.44
C GLY A 117 -0.53 0.32 -7.43
N ARG A 118 0.57 1.07 -7.50
CA ARG A 118 1.93 0.51 -7.38
C ARG A 118 2.13 -0.17 -6.03
N ILE A 119 1.75 0.49 -4.94
CA ILE A 119 1.86 -0.08 -3.59
C ILE A 119 1.00 -1.34 -3.46
N LEU A 120 -0.25 -1.30 -3.94
CA LEU A 120 -1.14 -2.44 -3.91
C LEU A 120 -0.55 -3.64 -4.66
N ALA A 121 0.12 -3.42 -5.78
CA ALA A 121 0.79 -4.46 -6.54
C ALA A 121 1.91 -5.14 -5.73
N PHE A 122 2.75 -4.36 -5.02
CA PHE A 122 3.74 -4.91 -4.09
C PHE A 122 3.12 -5.62 -2.89
N GLN A 123 2.04 -5.08 -2.32
CA GLN A 123 1.31 -5.76 -1.23
C GLN A 123 0.73 -7.10 -1.69
N SER A 124 0.34 -7.22 -2.96
CA SER A 124 -0.24 -8.42 -3.58
C SER A 124 0.78 -9.52 -3.89
N LEU A 125 2.08 -9.26 -3.69
CA LEU A 125 3.12 -10.30 -3.76
C LEU A 125 2.98 -11.36 -2.64
N ASP A 126 2.29 -11.03 -1.55
CA ASP A 126 1.98 -12.00 -0.50
C ASP A 126 0.87 -12.96 -0.94
N ARG A 127 1.28 -14.05 -1.57
CA ARG A 127 0.41 -15.18 -1.94
C ARG A 127 0.37 -16.29 -0.87
N LEU A 128 1.32 -16.26 0.07
CA LEU A 128 1.46 -17.29 1.09
C LEU A 128 0.53 -17.07 2.29
N GLY A 129 0.38 -15.80 2.69
CA GLY A 129 -0.06 -15.45 4.02
C GLY A 129 0.98 -15.82 5.09
N VAL A 130 0.80 -15.23 6.27
CA VAL A 130 1.74 -15.34 7.39
C VAL A 130 1.97 -16.77 7.88
N PHE A 131 0.94 -17.62 7.86
CA PHE A 131 1.04 -19.00 8.36
C PHE A 131 1.98 -19.83 7.48
N ARG A 132 1.75 -19.87 6.17
CA ARG A 132 2.61 -20.61 5.23
C ARG A 132 4.01 -20.03 5.17
N ALA A 133 4.15 -18.69 5.23
CA ALA A 133 5.46 -18.05 5.29
C ALA A 133 6.25 -18.49 6.53
N SER A 134 5.60 -18.63 7.68
CA SER A 134 6.28 -19.07 8.91
C SER A 134 6.70 -20.54 8.84
N GLN A 135 5.87 -21.39 8.25
CA GLN A 135 6.22 -22.79 8.01
C GLN A 135 7.42 -22.93 7.06
N LEU A 136 7.40 -22.22 5.91
CA LEU A 136 8.51 -22.23 4.96
C LEU A 136 9.81 -21.74 5.59
N TYR A 137 9.74 -20.70 6.43
CA TYR A 137 10.90 -20.20 7.15
C TYR A 137 11.51 -21.26 8.08
N LEU A 138 10.68 -21.97 8.85
CA LEU A 138 11.15 -23.04 9.73
C LEU A 138 11.74 -24.21 8.93
N THR A 139 11.10 -24.62 7.83
CA THR A 139 11.64 -25.66 6.93
C THR A 139 13.00 -25.25 6.35
N LEU A 140 13.17 -23.99 5.96
CA LEU A 140 14.46 -23.49 5.49
C LEU A 140 15.53 -23.49 6.60
N CYS A 141 15.16 -23.16 7.84
CA CYS A 141 16.08 -23.28 8.97
C CYS A 141 16.55 -24.74 9.15
N ASP A 142 15.65 -25.71 9.00
CA ASP A 142 15.99 -27.13 9.11
C ASP A 142 16.90 -27.59 7.96
N LEU A 143 16.65 -27.11 6.73
CA LEU A 143 17.43 -27.48 5.53
C LEU A 143 18.80 -26.80 5.45
N LEU A 144 18.89 -25.53 5.84
CA LEU A 144 20.12 -24.72 5.78
C LEU A 144 20.92 -24.75 7.09
N GLY A 145 20.36 -25.32 8.15
CA GLY A 145 21.04 -25.59 9.41
C GLY A 145 21.06 -24.44 10.41
N SER A 146 20.82 -23.19 9.99
CA SER A 146 20.67 -22.06 10.93
C SER A 146 19.82 -20.90 10.38
N PRO A 147 19.22 -20.06 11.26
CA PRO A 147 18.54 -18.83 10.85
C PRO A 147 19.42 -17.85 10.08
N GLU A 148 20.71 -17.77 10.40
CA GLU A 148 21.68 -16.89 9.75
C GLU A 148 21.93 -17.31 8.30
N ALA A 149 21.98 -18.62 8.03
CA ALA A 149 22.08 -19.14 6.66
C ALA A 149 20.81 -18.82 5.85
N VAL A 150 19.64 -18.82 6.48
CA VAL A 150 18.38 -18.38 5.84
C VAL A 150 18.40 -16.88 5.56
N ASP A 151 18.89 -16.07 6.50
CA ASP A 151 19.05 -14.62 6.32
C ASP A 151 20.00 -14.30 5.15
N GLU A 152 21.14 -14.98 5.07
CA GLU A 152 22.10 -14.87 3.97
C GLU A 152 21.46 -15.22 2.63
N ALA A 153 20.77 -16.37 2.55
CA ALA A 153 20.07 -16.80 1.35
C ALA A 153 18.97 -15.80 0.90
N LEU A 154 18.26 -15.18 1.84
CA LEU A 154 17.24 -14.19 1.51
C LEU A 154 17.82 -12.83 1.11
N CYS A 155 19.02 -12.50 1.59
CA CYS A 155 19.75 -11.29 1.21
C CYS A 155 20.48 -11.41 -0.13
N ASP A 156 20.65 -12.63 -0.65
CA ASP A 156 21.22 -12.84 -1.97
C ASP A 156 20.25 -12.37 -3.07
N LEU A 157 20.53 -11.18 -3.59
CA LEU A 157 19.77 -10.55 -4.66
C LEU A 157 20.13 -11.13 -6.03
N SER A 158 21.21 -11.92 -6.15
CA SER A 158 21.59 -12.54 -7.43
C SER A 158 20.60 -13.62 -7.86
N ALA A 159 19.97 -14.27 -6.89
CA ALA A 159 18.86 -15.20 -7.08
C ALA A 159 17.51 -14.50 -7.33
N TRP A 160 17.44 -13.16 -7.17
CA TRP A 160 16.22 -12.43 -7.47
C TRP A 160 16.14 -12.26 -8.99
N PRO A 161 15.12 -12.82 -9.67
CA PRO A 161 14.93 -12.47 -11.06
C PRO A 161 14.90 -10.94 -11.20
N SER A 162 15.77 -10.37 -12.04
CA SER A 162 15.61 -9.01 -12.56
C SER A 162 14.15 -8.75 -13.05
N PRO A 163 13.39 -9.76 -13.53
CA PRO A 163 11.95 -9.65 -13.74
C PRO A 163 11.08 -9.76 -12.46
N ALA A 164 11.55 -9.54 -11.24
CA ALA A 164 10.66 -9.35 -10.07
C ALA A 164 9.77 -8.10 -10.26
N LEU A 165 10.27 -7.09 -10.99
CA LEU A 165 9.46 -6.01 -11.58
C LEU A 165 8.55 -6.52 -12.71
N GLY A 166 9.03 -7.47 -13.51
CA GLY A 166 8.26 -8.12 -14.57
C GLY A 166 7.13 -9.02 -14.06
N LEU A 167 7.27 -9.66 -12.90
CA LEU A 167 6.28 -10.50 -12.22
C LEU A 167 5.13 -9.68 -11.63
N VAL A 168 5.42 -8.43 -11.24
CA VAL A 168 4.40 -7.43 -10.88
C VAL A 168 3.58 -7.02 -12.12
N MET A 169 4.15 -7.15 -13.34
CA MET A 169 3.47 -6.82 -14.61
C MET A 169 2.95 -8.04 -15.39
N ALA A 170 3.41 -9.25 -15.08
CA ALA A 170 3.12 -10.49 -15.81
C ALA A 170 2.17 -11.41 -15.04
N SER A 171 1.30 -10.85 -14.20
CA SER A 171 0.37 -11.62 -13.39
C SER A 171 -0.81 -12.16 -14.22
N GLU A 172 -0.57 -13.13 -15.11
CA GLU A 172 -1.62 -13.98 -15.71
C GLU A 172 -1.16 -15.42 -16.01
N GLN A 173 -0.39 -16.05 -15.13
CA GLN A 173 -0.37 -17.53 -15.10
C GLN A 173 -0.73 -18.07 -13.73
N GLN A 174 -1.94 -18.65 -13.70
CA GLN A 174 -2.50 -19.44 -12.63
C GLN A 174 -1.64 -20.69 -12.43
N GLY A 175 -1.01 -20.78 -11.26
CA GLY A 175 -0.49 -22.03 -10.72
C GLY A 175 -0.86 -22.05 -9.24
N GLU A 176 -1.69 -23.01 -8.84
CA GLU A 176 -1.89 -23.31 -7.42
C GLU A 176 -0.53 -23.59 -6.80
N VAL A 177 -0.24 -22.97 -5.66
CA VAL A 177 1.01 -23.22 -4.94
C VAL A 177 0.98 -24.69 -4.51
N GLY A 178 1.79 -25.52 -5.17
CA GLY A 178 1.86 -26.97 -4.96
C GLY A 178 2.08 -27.38 -3.51
N GLU A 179 1.86 -28.67 -3.22
CA GLU A 179 2.09 -29.25 -1.90
C GLU A 179 3.52 -28.95 -1.42
N MET A 180 3.65 -28.64 -0.13
CA MET A 180 4.87 -28.12 0.49
C MET A 180 6.09 -29.07 0.39
N GLY A 181 5.85 -30.35 0.11
CA GLY A 181 6.88 -31.41 0.08
C GLY A 181 7.75 -31.46 -1.17
N ASP A 182 7.41 -30.74 -2.25
CA ASP A 182 8.14 -30.79 -3.53
C ASP A 182 8.84 -29.47 -3.90
N LEU A 183 8.87 -28.50 -2.97
CA LEU A 183 9.52 -27.21 -3.20
C LEU A 183 11.04 -27.32 -2.97
N GLY A 184 11.83 -26.89 -3.95
CA GLY A 184 13.26 -26.69 -3.78
C GLY A 184 13.58 -25.48 -2.89
N VAL A 185 14.76 -25.47 -2.27
CA VAL A 185 15.26 -24.38 -1.41
C VAL A 185 15.13 -23.01 -2.09
N GLU A 186 15.53 -22.91 -3.36
CA GLU A 186 15.47 -21.67 -4.14
C GLU A 186 14.05 -21.11 -4.27
N GLU A 187 13.05 -21.95 -4.54
CA GLU A 187 11.66 -21.50 -4.64
C GLU A 187 11.10 -21.08 -3.27
N MET A 188 11.46 -21.78 -2.20
CA MET A 188 11.09 -21.38 -0.83
C MET A 188 11.65 -19.99 -0.49
N VAL A 189 12.93 -19.75 -0.81
CA VAL A 189 13.61 -18.45 -0.63
C VAL A 189 12.87 -17.36 -1.42
N ARG A 190 12.56 -17.61 -2.69
CA ARG A 190 11.88 -16.65 -3.57
C ARG A 190 10.46 -16.28 -3.09
N LEU A 191 9.73 -17.28 -2.58
CA LEU A 191 8.41 -17.07 -1.99
C LEU A 191 8.48 -16.24 -0.69
N LEU A 192 9.49 -16.48 0.15
CA LEU A 192 9.72 -15.68 1.36
C LEU A 192 10.21 -14.26 1.06
N GLN A 193 11.07 -14.05 0.06
CA GLN A 193 11.45 -12.72 -0.42
C GLN A 193 10.22 -11.93 -0.87
N SER A 194 9.33 -12.56 -1.64
CA SER A 194 8.07 -11.95 -2.09
C SER A 194 7.16 -11.58 -0.91
N TYR A 195 7.06 -12.46 0.09
CA TYR A 195 6.35 -12.18 1.34
C TYR A 195 6.96 -10.99 2.09
N LEU A 196 8.27 -10.98 2.31
CA LEU A 196 8.96 -9.91 3.03
C LEU A 196 8.82 -8.56 2.32
N LEU A 197 8.93 -8.53 0.98
CA LEU A 197 8.69 -7.33 0.18
C LEU A 197 7.25 -6.81 0.33
N SER A 198 6.27 -7.71 0.31
CA SER A 198 4.88 -7.35 0.62
C SER A 198 4.72 -6.80 2.04
N THR A 199 5.42 -7.36 3.04
CA THR A 199 5.39 -6.82 4.41
C THR A 199 6.01 -5.42 4.50
N THR A 200 7.09 -5.14 3.76
CA THR A 200 7.64 -3.79 3.63
C THR A 200 6.62 -2.84 3.00
N ALA A 201 5.93 -3.27 1.95
CA ALA A 201 4.91 -2.46 1.27
C ALA A 201 3.64 -2.23 2.13
N LYS A 202 3.34 -3.10 3.10
CA LYS A 202 2.26 -2.92 4.07
C LYS A 202 2.61 -1.95 5.21
N ASP A 203 3.90 -1.72 5.45
CA ASP A 203 4.43 -0.89 6.53
C ASP A 203 5.01 0.47 6.06
N LEU A 204 5.05 0.73 4.75
CA LEU A 204 5.56 2.00 4.21
C LEU A 204 4.62 3.17 4.51
N SER A 205 5.18 4.38 4.46
CA SER A 205 4.40 5.63 4.52
C SER A 205 4.45 6.35 3.17
N LEU A 206 3.37 7.05 2.82
CA LEU A 206 3.35 7.97 1.67
C LEU A 206 3.43 9.41 2.16
N MET A 207 4.34 10.18 1.58
CA MET A 207 4.47 11.60 1.80
C MET A 207 3.96 12.35 0.57
N ILE A 208 2.96 13.20 0.76
CA ILE A 208 2.39 14.06 -0.28
C ILE A 208 2.83 15.49 0.02
N LEU A 209 3.65 16.06 -0.86
CA LEU A 209 4.05 17.46 -0.81
C LEU A 209 3.10 18.28 -1.67
N LEU A 210 2.51 19.33 -1.09
CA LEU A 210 1.59 20.24 -1.75
C LEU A 210 2.14 21.67 -1.66
N SER A 211 2.26 22.35 -2.80
CA SER A 211 2.56 23.77 -2.91
C SER A 211 1.36 24.48 -3.52
N GLY A 212 0.79 25.45 -2.80
CA GLY A 212 -0.47 26.13 -3.14
C GLY A 212 -1.32 26.43 -1.90
N PRO A 213 -2.62 26.76 -2.06
CA PRO A 213 -3.36 26.81 -3.32
C PRO A 213 -2.92 27.99 -4.21
N HIS A 214 -2.89 27.75 -5.53
CA HIS A 214 -2.68 28.76 -6.54
C HIS A 214 -3.99 29.02 -7.30
N TYR A 215 -4.24 30.28 -7.68
CA TYR A 215 -5.44 30.70 -8.44
C TYR A 215 -5.12 31.24 -9.83
N SER A 216 -3.84 31.34 -10.19
CA SER A 216 -3.41 31.68 -11.55
C SER A 216 -3.67 30.52 -12.51
N PRO A 217 -3.66 30.73 -13.83
CA PRO A 217 -3.66 29.64 -14.79
C PRO A 217 -2.53 28.65 -14.47
N ALA A 218 -2.85 27.35 -14.41
CA ALA A 218 -1.88 26.33 -14.10
C ALA A 218 -0.85 26.22 -15.24
N PRO A 219 0.45 26.06 -14.92
CA PRO A 219 1.48 25.97 -15.95
C PRO A 219 1.30 24.71 -16.78
N GLN A 220 1.67 24.78 -18.06
CA GLN A 220 1.73 23.58 -18.91
C GLN A 220 2.86 22.69 -18.40
N GLN A 221 2.52 21.50 -17.90
CA GLN A 221 3.49 20.49 -17.47
C GLN A 221 3.42 19.26 -18.39
N PRO A 222 4.54 18.54 -18.58
CA PRO A 222 4.53 17.27 -19.29
C PRO A 222 3.57 16.29 -18.61
N ALA A 223 2.73 15.63 -19.40
CA ALA A 223 1.76 14.69 -18.87
C ALA A 223 2.47 13.52 -18.15
N GLY A 224 2.18 13.35 -16.86
CA GLY A 224 2.63 12.20 -16.08
C GLY A 224 4.07 12.28 -15.56
N SER A 225 4.66 13.48 -15.43
CA SER A 225 5.94 13.70 -14.71
C SER A 225 5.72 14.25 -13.30
N SER A 226 6.68 14.03 -12.39
CA SER A 226 6.72 14.68 -11.07
C SER A 226 7.62 15.91 -11.10
N PRO A 227 7.26 17.04 -10.45
CA PRO A 227 5.98 17.31 -9.79
C PRO A 227 4.84 17.47 -10.80
N PHE A 228 3.60 17.21 -10.37
CA PHE A 228 2.39 17.27 -11.20
C PHE A 228 1.34 18.19 -10.60
N ILE A 229 0.35 18.61 -11.40
CA ILE A 229 -0.71 19.51 -10.95
C ILE A 229 -1.94 18.72 -10.51
N VAL A 230 -2.52 19.12 -9.38
CA VAL A 230 -3.82 18.67 -8.90
C VAL A 230 -4.77 19.87 -8.82
N SER A 231 -5.84 19.84 -9.62
CA SER A 231 -6.86 20.89 -9.64
C SER A 231 -7.88 20.71 -8.52
N GLY A 232 -8.16 21.79 -7.80
CA GLY A 232 -9.27 21.94 -6.87
C GLY A 232 -10.59 22.24 -7.59
N LYS A 233 -11.71 22.08 -6.88
CA LYS A 233 -13.06 22.31 -7.40
C LYS A 233 -13.44 23.79 -7.52
N ASP A 234 -12.76 24.63 -6.74
CA ASP A 234 -12.95 26.08 -6.65
C ASP A 234 -12.10 26.85 -7.68
N GLY A 235 -11.47 26.14 -8.63
CA GLY A 235 -10.54 26.73 -9.58
C GLY A 235 -9.13 26.92 -9.02
N SER A 236 -8.88 26.57 -7.75
CA SER A 236 -7.52 26.49 -7.22
C SER A 236 -6.78 25.29 -7.81
N TRP A 237 -5.45 25.29 -7.70
CA TRP A 237 -4.64 24.11 -7.98
C TRP A 237 -3.41 24.04 -7.06
N PHE A 238 -2.87 22.85 -6.91
CA PHE A 238 -1.66 22.56 -6.14
C PHE A 238 -0.61 21.94 -7.04
N GLN A 239 0.65 22.36 -6.90
CA GLN A 239 1.78 21.56 -7.37
C GLN A 239 2.04 20.44 -6.36
N CYS A 240 2.03 19.21 -6.85
CA CYS A 240 2.04 18.01 -6.04
C CYS A 240 3.24 17.12 -6.36
N GLN A 241 3.80 16.50 -5.32
CA GLN A 241 4.77 15.42 -5.43
C GLN A 241 4.41 14.33 -4.41
N VAL A 242 4.56 13.07 -4.80
CA VAL A 242 4.30 11.92 -3.92
C VAL A 242 5.54 11.06 -3.84
N THR A 243 5.96 10.74 -2.61
CA THR A 243 7.15 9.93 -2.33
C THR A 243 6.81 8.84 -1.32
N GLY A 244 7.32 7.63 -1.52
CA GLY A 244 7.29 6.57 -0.51
C GLY A 244 8.46 6.70 0.45
N VAL A 245 8.20 6.61 1.76
CA VAL A 245 9.21 6.60 2.82
C VAL A 245 9.07 5.33 3.66
N ASP A 246 10.04 5.07 4.54
CA ASP A 246 10.10 3.86 5.39
C ASP A 246 10.23 2.53 4.60
N ILE A 247 10.85 2.58 3.42
CA ILE A 247 11.11 1.40 2.57
C ILE A 247 12.38 0.69 3.05
N VAL A 248 12.28 0.05 4.21
CA VAL A 248 13.37 -0.74 4.81
C VAL A 248 12.99 -2.20 4.80
N ALA A 249 13.88 -3.05 4.25
CA ALA A 249 13.69 -4.49 4.23
C ALA A 249 13.48 -5.02 5.66
N LYS A 250 12.47 -5.87 5.84
CA LYS A 250 12.16 -6.46 7.13
C LYS A 250 13.04 -7.70 7.34
N PRO A 251 13.72 -7.85 8.49
CA PRO A 251 14.52 -9.05 8.76
C PRO A 251 13.61 -10.28 8.94
N THR A 252 14.13 -11.48 8.72
CA THR A 252 13.36 -12.74 8.84
C THR A 252 12.77 -12.97 10.21
N SER A 253 13.41 -12.47 11.26
CA SER A 253 12.89 -12.49 12.64
C SER A 253 11.48 -11.89 12.75
N LYS A 254 11.07 -11.04 11.81
CA LYS A 254 9.70 -10.50 11.72
C LYS A 254 8.67 -11.54 11.28
N ILE A 255 9.04 -12.58 10.54
CA ILE A 255 8.12 -13.62 10.06
C ILE A 255 7.40 -14.28 11.24
N LEU A 256 8.17 -14.82 12.21
CA LEU A 256 7.61 -15.43 13.42
C LEU A 256 6.89 -14.43 14.31
N LYS A 257 7.33 -13.16 14.34
CA LYS A 257 6.59 -12.10 15.04
C LYS A 257 5.21 -11.88 14.40
N HIS A 258 5.14 -11.81 13.07
CA HIS A 258 3.89 -11.61 12.36
C HIS A 258 2.92 -12.76 12.62
N GLN A 259 3.41 -14.00 12.76
CA GLN A 259 2.59 -15.15 13.13
C GLN A 259 1.96 -14.97 14.51
N ARG A 260 2.76 -14.63 15.52
CA ARG A 260 2.25 -14.36 16.88
C ARG A 260 1.22 -13.22 16.90
N ASP A 261 1.48 -12.16 16.13
CA ASP A 261 0.53 -11.04 16.01
C ASP A 261 -0.77 -11.47 15.30
N TYR A 262 -0.68 -12.39 14.34
CA TYR A 262 -1.85 -12.96 13.66
C TYR A 262 -2.68 -13.84 14.59
N GLU A 263 -2.05 -14.67 15.42
CA GLU A 263 -2.73 -15.51 16.41
C GLU A 263 -3.53 -14.64 17.40
N ARG A 264 -2.92 -13.57 17.91
CA ARG A 264 -3.62 -12.58 18.75
C ARG A 264 -4.84 -11.97 18.06
N LEU A 265 -4.71 -11.63 16.78
CA LEU A 265 -5.84 -11.07 16.00
C LEU A 265 -6.93 -12.11 15.78
N ARG A 266 -6.57 -13.39 15.61
CA ARG A 266 -7.54 -14.50 15.49
C ARG A 266 -8.35 -14.64 16.78
N ASP A 267 -7.71 -14.53 17.94
CA ASP A 267 -8.40 -14.63 19.23
C ASP A 267 -9.37 -13.47 19.43
N VAL A 268 -8.98 -12.24 19.03
CA VAL A 268 -9.89 -11.08 19.01
C VAL A 268 -11.07 -11.30 18.07
N LEU A 269 -10.84 -11.89 16.90
CA LEU A 269 -11.93 -12.20 15.97
C LEU A 269 -12.91 -13.23 16.55
N ALA A 270 -12.41 -14.21 17.31
CA ALA A 270 -13.27 -15.17 17.99
C ALA A 270 -14.14 -14.47 19.05
N ASP A 271 -13.55 -13.57 19.85
CA ASP A 271 -14.26 -12.77 20.85
C ASP A 271 -15.27 -11.78 20.24
N LEU A 272 -14.96 -11.15 19.11
CA LEU A 272 -15.91 -10.28 18.41
C LEU A 272 -17.13 -11.06 17.92
N ARG A 273 -16.92 -12.28 17.42
CA ARG A 273 -18.00 -13.17 16.97
C ARG A 273 -18.91 -13.60 18.11
N THR A 274 -18.37 -13.89 19.29
CA THR A 274 -19.20 -14.25 20.47
C THR A 274 -20.03 -13.07 20.94
N ARG A 275 -19.52 -11.83 20.79
CA ARG A 275 -20.23 -10.59 21.12
C ARG A 275 -21.17 -10.07 20.02
N GLN A 276 -21.22 -10.73 18.85
CA GLN A 276 -21.94 -10.26 17.65
C GLN A 276 -21.54 -8.83 17.24
N GLU A 277 -20.28 -8.45 17.51
CA GLU A 277 -19.70 -7.18 17.09
C GLU A 277 -18.89 -7.39 15.81
N GLU A 278 -19.01 -6.44 14.88
CA GLU A 278 -18.20 -6.43 13.66
C GLU A 278 -17.44 -5.12 13.53
N PRO A 279 -16.22 -5.16 12.96
CA PRO A 279 -15.53 -3.94 12.60
C PRO A 279 -16.38 -3.11 11.63
N PRO A 280 -16.50 -1.79 11.83
CA PRO A 280 -17.40 -0.93 11.05
C PRO A 280 -17.11 -0.95 9.54
N CYS A 281 -15.87 -1.23 9.15
CA CYS A 281 -15.42 -1.25 7.77
C CYS A 281 -15.81 -2.51 6.97
N CYS A 282 -16.51 -3.47 7.59
CA CYS A 282 -16.87 -4.76 6.97
C CYS A 282 -18.38 -4.93 6.74
N ARG A 283 -19.17 -3.88 6.98
CA ARG A 283 -20.58 -3.79 6.55
C ARG A 283 -20.62 -3.19 5.14
N HIS A 284 -20.27 -3.98 4.13
CA HIS A 284 -20.49 -3.62 2.72
C HIS A 284 -21.48 -4.58 2.12
#